data_AF-A0A382U5L9-F1
#
_entry.id   AF-A0A382U5L9-F1
#
_cell.length_a   1.000
_cell.length_b   1.000
_cell.length_c   1.000
_cell.angle_alpha   90.00
_cell.angle_beta   90.00
_cell.angle_gamma   90.00
#
_symmetry.space_group_name_H-M   'P 1'
#
loop_
_entity.id
_entity.type
_entity.pdbx_description
1 polymer ?
#
loop_
_entity_poly.entity_id
_entity_poly.type
_entity_poly.pdbx_seq_one_letter_code
_entity_poly.pdbx_strand_id
1 'polypeptide(L)' 'LNPDHSLAIYCHHGMRSMQVANFLLSKGFKSIVNLQGGIDAWSREIDTSLERY' A
#
# COMPACT_ATOMS: atom_id res chain seq x y z
N LEU A 1 -12.26 -8.13 6.62
CA LEU A 1 -12.06 -6.75 6.14
C LEU A 1 -13.44 -6.21 5.74
N ASN A 2 -13.79 -5.00 6.20
CA ASN A 2 -15.04 -4.35 5.79
C ASN A 2 -14.81 -3.65 4.42
N PRO A 3 -15.55 -3.99 3.35
CA PRO A 3 -15.43 -3.36 2.03
C PRO A 3 -15.70 -1.84 2.01
N ASP A 4 -16.42 -1.34 3.00
CA ASP A 4 -16.77 0.08 3.11
C ASP A 4 -15.69 0.93 3.80
N HIS A 5 -14.67 0.30 4.38
CA HIS A 5 -13.55 1.01 4.98
C HIS A 5 -12.53 1.42 3.91
N SER A 6 -11.92 2.60 4.10
CA SER A 6 -10.77 3.00 3.31
C SER A 6 -9.53 2.21 3.73
N LEU A 7 -8.83 1.64 2.75
CA LEU A 7 -7.62 0.84 2.98
C LEU A 7 -6.40 1.54 2.37
N ALA A 8 -5.39 1.79 3.19
CA ALA A 8 -4.04 2.07 2.72
C ALA A 8 -3.24 0.76 2.76
N ILE A 9 -2.62 0.39 1.64
CA ILE A 9 -1.82 -0.82 1.54
C ILE A 9 -0.44 -0.51 0.97
N TYR A 10 0.56 -1.25 1.43
CA TYR A 10 1.94 -1.07 0.97
C TYR A 10 2.69 -2.40 1.01
N CYS A 11 3.75 -2.48 0.23
CA CYS A 11 4.79 -3.49 0.35
C CYS A 11 6.15 -2.80 0.30
N HIS A 12 7.23 -3.57 0.11
CA HIS A 12 8.58 -3.00 0.06
C HIS A 12 8.78 -1.96 -1.06
N HIS A 13 8.36 -2.27 -2.30
CA HIS A 13 8.48 -1.37 -3.47
C HIS A 13 7.15 -1.04 -4.20
N GLY A 14 6.00 -1.23 -3.54
CA GLY A 14 4.68 -0.92 -4.10
C GLY A 14 4.09 -1.89 -5.15
N MET A 15 4.87 -2.80 -5.75
CA MET A 15 4.39 -3.72 -6.81
C MET A 15 3.50 -4.86 -6.28
N ARG A 16 3.88 -5.49 -5.18
CA ARG A 16 3.10 -6.61 -4.60
C ARG A 16 1.81 -6.11 -3.97
N SER A 17 1.86 -4.96 -3.30
CA SER A 17 0.66 -4.33 -2.76
C SER A 17 -0.28 -3.87 -3.87
N MET A 18 0.22 -3.43 -5.04
CA MET A 18 -0.65 -3.15 -6.20
C MET A 18 -1.44 -4.38 -6.65
N GLN A 19 -0.84 -5.57 -6.67
CA GLN A 19 -1.55 -6.81 -6.99
C GLN A 19 -2.68 -7.09 -5.99
N VAL A 20 -2.43 -6.84 -4.70
CA VAL A 20 -3.44 -6.96 -3.64
C VAL A 20 -4.54 -5.91 -3.79
N ALA A 21 -4.21 -4.65 -4.13
CA ALA A 21 -5.21 -3.62 -4.43
C ALA A 21 -6.15 -4.09 -5.54
N ASN A 22 -5.59 -4.56 -6.66
CA ASN A 22 -6.38 -5.04 -7.80
C ASN A 22 -7.26 -6.23 -7.42
N PHE A 23 -6.73 -7.17 -6.62
CA PHE A 23 -7.52 -8.28 -6.10
C PHE A 23 -8.69 -7.78 -5.23
N LEU A 24 -8.46 -6.87 -4.29
CA LEU A 24 -9.51 -6.34 -3.41
C LEU A 24 -10.54 -5.51 -4.18
N LEU A 25 -10.12 -4.71 -5.18
CA LEU A 25 -11.02 -4.03 -6.11
C LEU A 25 -11.94 -5.05 -6.81
N SER A 26 -11.40 -6.18 -7.27
CA SER A 26 -12.19 -7.27 -7.87
C SER A 26 -13.19 -7.92 -6.90
N LYS A 27 -13.00 -7.73 -5.59
CA LYS A 27 -13.88 -8.24 -4.52
C LYS A 27 -14.88 -7.20 -4.01
N GLY A 28 -14.97 -6.04 -4.65
CA GLY A 28 -15.96 -5.01 -4.32
C GLY A 28 -15.53 -3.98 -3.29
N PHE A 29 -14.24 -3.96 -2.89
CA PHE A 29 -13.68 -2.85 -2.13
C PHE A 29 -13.61 -1.62 -3.02
N LYS A 30 -14.02 -0.46 -2.50
CA LYS A 30 -14.15 0.77 -3.31
C LYS A 30 -13.09 1.82 -3.02
N SER A 31 -12.54 1.81 -1.80
CA SER A 31 -11.59 2.81 -1.34
C SER A 31 -10.28 2.15 -0.95
N ILE A 32 -9.35 2.08 -1.91
CA ILE A 32 -8.02 1.50 -1.72
C ILE A 32 -6.97 2.47 -2.25
N VAL A 33 -5.96 2.73 -1.43
CA VAL A 33 -4.77 3.50 -1.77
C VAL A 33 -3.55 2.59 -1.67
N ASN A 34 -2.76 2.51 -2.74
CA ASN A 34 -1.49 1.80 -2.76
C ASN A 34 -0.33 2.78 -2.62
N LEU A 35 0.55 2.56 -1.65
CA LEU A 35 1.73 3.42 -1.44
C LEU A 35 2.72 3.26 -2.60
N GLN A 36 2.88 4.33 -3.40
CA GLN A 36 3.84 4.36 -4.49
C GLN A 36 5.27 4.26 -3.94
N GLY A 37 6.10 3.42 -4.57
CA GLY A 37 7.48 3.17 -4.12
C GLY A 37 7.58 2.32 -2.84
N GLY A 38 6.45 2.01 -2.20
CA GLY A 38 6.39 1.19 -0.98
C GLY A 38 7.05 1.84 0.23
N ILE A 39 7.34 1.02 1.24
CA ILE A 39 7.98 1.49 2.48
C ILE A 39 9.40 2.01 2.21
N ASP A 40 10.10 1.53 1.18
CA ASP A 40 11.43 2.04 0.85
C ASP A 40 11.38 3.53 0.48
N ALA A 41 10.43 3.95 -0.36
CA ALA A 41 10.27 5.35 -0.72
C ALA A 41 9.84 6.20 0.48
N TRP A 42 8.90 5.69 1.29
CA TRP A 42 8.48 6.37 2.51
C TRP A 42 9.64 6.59 3.49
N SER A 43 10.47 5.58 3.72
CA SER A 43 11.64 5.66 4.59
C SER A 43 12.73 6.61 4.05
N ARG A 44 12.71 6.95 2.76
CA ARG A 44 13.64 7.92 2.16
C ARG A 44 13.09 9.34 2.13
N GLU A 45 11.79 9.50 1.93
CA GLU A 45 11.17 10.77 1.56
C GLU A 45 10.32 11.38 2.67
N ILE A 46 9.77 10.55 3.56
CA ILE A 46 8.80 10.98 4.58
C ILE A 46 9.31 10.76 6.00
N ASP A 47 9.74 9.53 6.32
CA ASP A 47 10.24 9.18 7.65
C ASP A 47 11.60 8.51 7.56
N THR A 48 12.65 9.33 7.63
CA THR A 48 14.04 8.88 7.55
C THR A 48 14.55 8.20 8.81
N SER A 49 13.75 8.10 9.87
CA SER A 49 14.11 7.37 11.09
C SER A 49 13.88 5.86 10.95
N LEU A 50 13.10 5.43 9.95
CA LEU A 50 12.82 4.03 9.70
C LEU A 50 14.03 3.31 9.11
N GLU A 51 14.39 2.20 9.75
CA GLU A 51 15.42 1.29 9.22
C GLU A 51 14.97 0.68 7.88
N ARG A 52 15.93 0.59 6.95
CA ARG A 52 15.72 0.04 5.61
C ARG A 52 16.40 -1.32 5.51
N TYR A 53 15.81 -2.20 4.70
CA TYR A 53 16.31 -3.54 4.39
C TYR A 53 16.21 -3.81 2.88
#